data_AF-A0A3D1Z7C5-F1
#
_entry.id   AF-A0A3D1Z7C5-F1
#
_cell.length_a   1.000
_cell.length_b   1.000
_cell.length_c   1.000
_cell.angle_alpha   90.00
_cell.angle_beta   90.00
_cell.angle_gamma   90.00
#
_symmetry.space_group_name_H-M   'P 1'
#
loop_
_entity.id
_entity.type
_entity.pdbx_description
1 polymer ?
#
loop_
_entity_poly.entity_id
_entity_poly.type
_entity_poly.pdbx_seq_one_letter_code
_entity_poly.pdbx_strand_id
1 'polypeptide(L)'
;MKAFMKKSLVVLIVAPLALGSMSALAASHSGQQHGGKHGQQCGMGMERGIWKQLDLTDAQKTQLKELRQKDRQAMKEGFKAHKGEMKANHEKMQQLVMADDFDQAAVTSLAQNMANQRVEGQVKMAKARHDMFSVLTPEQKQAFTKLKGEQHQQCMEKWQKMKDRMGNKGPHAE
;
A
#
# COMPACT_ATOMS: atom_id res chain seq x y z
N MET A 1 67.80 17.43 40.46
CA MET A 1 67.11 16.82 39.29
C MET A 1 65.88 17.66 38.97
N LYS A 2 65.73 18.08 37.71
CA LYS A 2 64.70 19.00 37.22
C LYS A 2 63.32 18.33 37.17
N ALA A 3 62.27 19.05 37.54
CA ALA A 3 60.96 18.91 36.91
C ALA A 3 60.17 20.22 37.02
N PHE A 4 60.28 21.04 35.96
CA PHE A 4 59.41 22.18 35.70
C PHE A 4 58.05 21.65 35.20
N MET A 5 56.97 21.86 35.97
CA MET A 5 55.60 21.65 35.51
C MET A 5 55.22 22.72 34.49
N LYS A 6 54.89 22.29 33.25
CA LYS A 6 54.47 23.15 32.14
C LYS A 6 52.94 23.18 32.05
N LYS A 7 52.40 24.39 32.28
CA LYS A 7 51.31 25.09 31.58
C LYS A 7 50.05 24.29 31.17
N SER A 8 48.96 24.61 31.85
CA SER A 8 47.57 24.31 31.47
C SER A 8 47.23 24.74 30.05
N LEU A 9 46.51 23.89 29.32
CA LEU A 9 45.83 24.22 28.07
C LEU A 9 44.43 23.59 28.11
N VAL A 10 43.44 24.46 28.33
CA VAL A 10 42.01 24.16 28.17
C VAL A 10 41.74 24.08 26.67
N VAL A 11 41.35 22.90 26.18
CA VAL A 11 40.91 22.70 24.79
C VAL A 11 39.38 22.72 24.78
N LEU A 12 38.83 23.81 24.28
CA LEU A 12 37.39 24.04 24.10
C LEU A 12 36.99 23.42 22.75
N ILE A 13 36.44 22.20 22.78
CA ILE A 13 35.96 21.50 21.58
C ILE A 13 34.60 22.09 21.22
N VAL A 14 34.57 22.97 20.21
CA VAL A 14 33.35 23.43 19.56
C VAL A 14 32.96 22.39 18.51
N ALA A 15 31.92 21.61 18.79
CA ALA A 15 31.33 20.69 17.82
C ALA A 15 30.38 21.46 16.88
N PRO A 16 30.56 21.44 15.54
CA PRO A 16 29.57 21.99 14.61
C PRO A 16 28.34 21.08 14.58
N LEU A 17 27.18 21.63 14.93
CA LEU A 17 25.88 21.00 14.69
C LEU A 17 25.61 20.98 13.18
N ALA A 18 25.91 19.85 12.53
CA ALA A 18 25.44 19.58 11.17
C ALA A 18 23.96 19.17 11.22
N LEU A 19 23.07 20.13 11.00
CA LEU A 19 21.65 19.88 10.72
C LEU A 19 21.54 19.20 9.34
N GLY A 20 21.52 17.87 9.32
CA GLY A 20 21.23 17.09 8.13
C GLY A 20 19.73 17.08 7.83
N SER A 21 19.25 17.98 6.98
CA SER A 21 17.91 17.94 6.41
C SER A 21 17.90 17.16 5.10
N MET A 22 17.97 15.83 5.17
CA MET A 22 17.58 14.98 4.04
C MET A 22 16.06 14.78 4.05
N SER A 23 15.32 15.72 3.46
CA SER A 23 13.93 15.49 3.03
C SER A 23 13.92 15.10 1.56
N ALA A 24 14.30 13.85 1.29
CA ALA A 24 14.09 13.23 -0.01
C ALA A 24 13.23 11.98 0.21
N LEU A 25 11.91 12.17 0.13
CA LEU A 25 10.87 11.18 -0.20
C LEU A 25 9.51 11.90 -0.13
N ALA A 26 9.30 12.86 -1.03
CA ALA A 26 7.96 13.34 -1.35
C ALA A 26 7.25 12.26 -2.19
N ALA A 27 6.87 11.15 -1.55
CA ALA A 27 5.81 10.31 -2.08
C ALA A 27 4.52 11.12 -1.92
N SER A 28 4.05 11.72 -3.01
CA SER A 28 2.73 12.35 -3.02
C SER A 28 1.68 11.26 -2.83
N HIS A 29 1.33 10.97 -1.58
CA HIS A 29 0.18 10.15 -1.24
C HIS A 29 -1.05 11.05 -1.36
N SER A 30 -1.52 11.26 -2.59
CA SER A 30 -2.82 11.88 -2.85
C SER A 30 -3.92 10.91 -2.39
N GLY A 31 -4.21 10.98 -1.10
CA GLY A 31 -5.38 10.36 -0.49
C GLY A 31 -6.63 11.08 -0.96
N GLN A 32 -7.15 10.72 -2.14
CA GLN A 32 -8.48 11.10 -2.58
C GLN A 32 -9.39 9.88 -2.50
N GLN A 33 -10.00 9.71 -1.33
CA GLN A 33 -11.14 8.81 -1.13
C GLN A 33 -12.39 9.49 -1.70
N HIS A 34 -12.72 9.20 -2.95
CA HIS A 34 -14.07 9.42 -3.47
C HIS A 34 -14.59 8.13 -4.14
N GLY A 35 -15.75 7.69 -3.66
CA GLY A 35 -16.45 6.48 -4.07
C GLY A 35 -16.99 6.56 -5.50
N GLY A 36 -16.12 6.35 -6.47
CA GLY A 36 -16.49 5.96 -7.83
C GLY A 36 -15.72 4.72 -8.21
N LYS A 37 -16.36 3.77 -8.90
CA LYS A 37 -15.73 2.59 -9.53
C LYS A 37 -14.60 2.92 -10.55
N HIS A 38 -14.16 4.18 -10.60
CA HIS A 38 -13.34 4.75 -11.66
C HIS A 38 -11.92 5.19 -11.25
N GLY A 39 -11.58 5.20 -9.95
CA GLY A 39 -10.26 5.64 -9.47
C GLY A 39 -9.18 4.56 -9.37
N GLN A 40 -9.53 3.28 -9.49
CA GLN A 40 -8.59 2.14 -9.43
C GLN A 40 -8.38 1.47 -10.81
N GLN A 41 -8.65 2.19 -11.90
CA GLN A 41 -8.98 1.55 -13.17
C GLN A 41 -7.83 0.71 -13.78
N CYS A 42 -6.57 1.05 -13.48
CA CYS A 42 -5.37 0.34 -13.99
C CYS A 42 -4.49 -0.28 -12.88
N GLY A 43 -5.09 -0.57 -11.70
CA GLY A 43 -4.37 -1.02 -10.50
C GLY A 43 -4.23 -2.55 -10.32
N MET A 44 -3.87 -2.95 -9.10
CA MET A 44 -3.58 -4.33 -8.65
C MET A 44 -4.65 -5.39 -8.95
N GLY A 45 -5.89 -5.01 -9.30
CA GLY A 45 -6.99 -5.94 -9.61
C GLY A 45 -6.89 -6.61 -10.99
N MET A 46 -6.01 -6.12 -11.86
CA MET A 46 -5.90 -6.56 -13.26
C MET A 46 -5.22 -7.93 -13.43
N GLU A 47 -4.53 -8.38 -12.38
CA GLU A 47 -3.68 -9.56 -12.41
C GLU A 47 -4.47 -10.87 -12.60
N ARG A 48 -5.76 -10.90 -12.25
CA ARG A 48 -6.61 -12.09 -12.44
C ARG A 48 -6.65 -12.55 -13.91
N GLY A 49 -6.58 -11.62 -14.85
CA GLY A 49 -6.52 -11.94 -16.29
C GLY A 49 -5.17 -12.56 -16.66
N ILE A 50 -4.08 -12.02 -16.12
CA ILE A 50 -2.71 -12.45 -16.40
C ILE A 50 -2.49 -13.90 -15.94
N TRP A 51 -2.93 -14.23 -14.72
CA TRP A 51 -2.81 -15.60 -14.19
C TRP A 51 -3.47 -16.67 -15.07
N LYS A 52 -4.47 -16.31 -15.89
CA LYS A 52 -5.13 -17.21 -16.83
C LYS A 52 -4.41 -17.33 -18.18
N GLN A 53 -3.54 -16.38 -18.51
CA GLN A 53 -2.77 -16.35 -19.75
C GLN A 53 -1.43 -17.06 -19.63
N LEU A 54 -0.99 -17.35 -18.41
CA LEU A 54 0.20 -18.16 -18.18
C LEU A 54 -0.05 -19.60 -18.63
N ASP A 55 0.95 -20.17 -19.29
CA ASP A 55 0.98 -21.59 -19.64
C ASP A 55 1.33 -22.41 -18.38
N LEU A 56 0.30 -22.78 -17.62
CA LEU A 56 0.42 -23.51 -16.36
C LEU A 56 0.16 -25.01 -16.57
N THR A 57 0.98 -25.85 -15.94
CA THR A 57 0.71 -27.29 -15.90
C THR A 57 -0.52 -27.58 -15.04
N ASP A 58 -1.15 -28.75 -15.24
CA ASP A 58 -2.33 -29.12 -14.46
C ASP A 58 -2.02 -29.30 -12.97
N ALA A 59 -0.81 -29.74 -12.64
CA ALA A 59 -0.30 -29.76 -11.27
C ALA A 59 -0.24 -28.35 -10.68
N GLN A 60 0.32 -27.38 -11.40
CA GLN A 60 0.38 -25.97 -10.95
C GLN A 60 -1.03 -25.37 -10.78
N LYS A 61 -1.94 -25.62 -11.71
CA LYS A 61 -3.35 -25.17 -11.62
C LYS A 61 -4.02 -25.69 -10.35
N THR A 62 -3.78 -26.96 -10.02
CA THR A 62 -4.34 -27.61 -8.82
C THR A 62 -3.78 -26.96 -7.55
N GLN A 63 -2.46 -26.84 -7.43
CA GLN A 63 -1.81 -26.18 -6.30
C GLN A 63 -2.28 -24.73 -6.11
N LEU A 64 -2.38 -23.96 -7.19
CA LEU A 64 -2.88 -22.58 -7.14
C LEU A 64 -4.36 -22.52 -6.72
N LYS A 65 -5.17 -23.51 -7.07
CA LYS A 65 -6.57 -23.57 -6.65
C LYS A 65 -6.67 -23.83 -5.14
N GLU A 66 -5.88 -24.75 -4.61
CA GLU A 66 -5.81 -25.05 -3.18
C GLU A 66 -5.35 -23.84 -2.36
N LEU A 67 -4.26 -23.18 -2.79
CA LEU A 67 -3.77 -21.96 -2.15
C LEU A 67 -4.85 -20.88 -2.10
N ARG A 68 -5.52 -20.60 -3.24
CA ARG A 68 -6.61 -19.61 -3.29
C ARG A 68 -7.78 -19.97 -2.39
N GLN A 69 -8.12 -21.26 -2.26
CA GLN A 69 -9.21 -21.71 -1.40
C GLN A 69 -8.86 -21.52 0.07
N LYS A 70 -7.65 -21.93 0.47
CA LYS A 70 -7.11 -21.73 1.81
C LYS A 70 -7.08 -20.25 2.19
N ASP A 71 -6.50 -19.41 1.33
CA ASP A 71 -6.39 -17.97 1.59
C ASP A 71 -7.78 -17.32 1.66
N ARG A 72 -8.71 -17.72 0.79
CA ARG A 72 -10.09 -17.21 0.82
C ARG A 72 -10.81 -17.58 2.12
N GLN A 73 -10.60 -18.79 2.64
CA GLN A 73 -11.16 -19.22 3.92
C GLN A 73 -10.58 -18.40 5.08
N ALA A 74 -9.25 -18.31 5.17
CA ALA A 74 -8.55 -17.53 6.20
C ALA A 74 -8.98 -16.05 6.18
N MET A 75 -9.10 -15.45 5.00
CA MET A 75 -9.56 -14.06 4.85
C MET A 75 -11.03 -13.89 5.27
N LYS A 76 -11.90 -14.87 4.98
CA LYS A 76 -13.31 -14.83 5.39
C LYS A 76 -13.45 -14.91 6.91
N GLU A 77 -12.66 -15.75 7.56
CA GLU A 77 -12.62 -15.91 9.01
C GLU A 77 -12.08 -14.65 9.69
N GLY A 78 -10.94 -14.13 9.22
CA GLY A 78 -10.39 -12.86 9.70
C GLY A 78 -11.37 -11.69 9.53
N PHE A 79 -12.02 -11.59 8.38
CA PHE A 79 -13.03 -10.54 8.17
C PHE A 79 -14.20 -10.67 9.16
N LYS A 80 -14.69 -11.88 9.42
CA LYS A 80 -15.76 -12.09 10.40
C LYS A 80 -15.34 -11.69 11.81
N ALA A 81 -14.11 -12.05 12.21
CA ALA A 81 -13.57 -11.72 13.52
C ALA A 81 -13.45 -10.20 13.73
N HIS A 82 -12.99 -9.47 12.71
CA HIS A 82 -12.73 -8.03 12.81
C HIS A 82 -13.92 -7.14 12.39
N LYS A 83 -15.02 -7.70 11.90
CA LYS A 83 -16.17 -6.90 11.43
C LYS A 83 -16.75 -6.01 12.53
N GLY A 84 -16.88 -6.54 13.75
CA GLY A 84 -17.38 -5.78 14.90
C GLY A 84 -16.43 -4.66 15.31
N GLU A 85 -15.13 -4.97 15.37
CA GLU A 85 -14.07 -4.01 15.68
C GLU A 85 -13.98 -2.88 14.66
N MET A 86 -14.10 -3.19 13.36
CA MET A 86 -14.10 -2.17 12.31
C MET A 86 -15.29 -1.21 12.44
N LYS A 87 -16.48 -1.75 12.79
CA LYS A 87 -17.67 -0.92 13.05
C LYS A 87 -17.46 -0.03 14.28
N ALA A 88 -16.96 -0.61 15.38
CA ALA A 88 -16.69 0.13 16.62
C ALA A 88 -15.63 1.24 16.41
N ASN A 89 -14.56 0.97 15.65
CA ASN A 89 -13.55 1.96 15.31
C ASN A 89 -14.14 3.11 14.48
N HIS A 90 -15.07 2.82 13.56
CA HIS A 90 -15.75 3.86 12.79
C HIS A 90 -16.65 4.73 13.69
N GLU A 91 -17.46 4.12 14.55
CA GLU A 91 -18.33 4.83 15.50
C GLU A 91 -17.50 5.70 16.46
N LYS A 92 -16.40 5.16 17.00
CA LYS A 92 -15.50 5.90 17.88
C LYS A 92 -14.85 7.09 17.17
N MET A 93 -14.43 6.93 15.91
CA MET A 93 -13.90 8.04 15.13
C MET A 93 -14.95 9.13 14.92
N GLN A 94 -16.20 8.76 14.60
CA GLN A 94 -17.28 9.73 14.46
C GLN A 94 -17.53 10.51 15.76
N GLN A 95 -17.54 9.83 16.90
CA GLN A 95 -17.69 10.47 18.21
C GLN A 95 -16.58 11.47 18.50
N LEU A 96 -15.32 11.10 18.23
CA LEU A 96 -14.17 11.99 18.45
C LEU A 96 -14.20 13.23 17.54
N VAL A 97 -14.74 13.10 16.32
CA VAL A 97 -14.86 14.22 15.37
C VAL A 97 -16.03 15.14 15.70
N MET A 98 -17.10 14.60 16.29
CA MET A 98 -18.30 15.37 16.67
C MET A 98 -18.26 15.93 18.10
N ALA A 99 -17.17 15.71 18.85
CA ALA A 99 -17.01 16.25 20.19
C ALA A 99 -16.86 17.78 20.17
N ASP A 100 -17.25 18.45 21.25
CA ASP A 100 -17.16 19.91 21.39
C ASP A 100 -15.70 20.39 21.29
N ASP A 101 -14.77 19.64 21.88
CA ASP A 101 -13.33 19.86 21.81
C ASP A 101 -12.61 18.75 21.05
N PHE A 102 -11.63 19.12 20.22
CA PHE A 102 -10.85 18.17 19.44
C PHE A 102 -9.74 17.52 20.27
N ASP A 103 -9.92 16.25 20.64
CA ASP A 103 -8.86 15.43 21.25
C ASP A 103 -7.94 14.83 20.19
N GLN A 104 -6.89 15.57 19.83
CA GLN A 104 -5.88 15.13 18.88
C GLN A 104 -5.19 13.81 19.29
N ALA A 105 -4.97 13.59 20.59
CA ALA A 105 -4.27 12.41 21.09
C ALA A 105 -5.14 11.16 20.92
N ALA A 106 -6.43 11.24 21.26
CA ALA A 106 -7.38 10.14 21.07
C ALA A 106 -7.58 9.80 19.60
N VAL A 107 -7.71 10.81 18.73
CA VAL A 107 -7.82 10.60 17.27
C VAL A 107 -6.57 9.93 16.72
N THR A 108 -5.38 10.40 17.12
CA THR A 108 -4.10 9.83 16.68
C THR A 108 -3.98 8.37 17.11
N SER A 109 -4.31 8.05 18.36
CA SER A 109 -4.26 6.68 18.89
C SER A 109 -5.20 5.74 18.14
N LEU A 110 -6.45 6.17 17.88
CA LEU A 110 -7.41 5.38 17.12
C LEU A 110 -6.94 5.16 15.67
N ALA A 111 -6.43 6.21 15.02
CA ALA A 111 -5.91 6.13 13.66
C ALA A 111 -4.71 5.18 13.56
N GLN A 112 -3.80 5.19 14.53
CA GLN A 112 -2.66 4.27 14.60
C GLN A 112 -3.12 2.83 14.75
N ASN A 113 -4.10 2.55 15.62
CA ASN A 113 -4.66 1.20 15.75
C ASN A 113 -5.24 0.70 14.42
N MET A 114 -6.07 1.53 13.76
CA MET A 114 -6.64 1.21 12.45
C MET A 114 -5.55 1.01 11.37
N ALA A 115 -4.46 1.78 11.42
CA ALA A 115 -3.34 1.63 10.52
C ALA A 115 -2.61 0.28 10.73
N ASN A 116 -2.39 -0.12 11.98
CA ASN A 116 -1.75 -1.40 12.30
C ASN A 116 -2.55 -2.59 11.76
N GLN A 117 -3.87 -2.58 11.94
CA GLN A 117 -4.76 -3.60 11.37
C GLN A 117 -4.66 -3.67 9.84
N ARG A 118 -4.56 -2.51 9.17
CA ARG A 118 -4.37 -2.46 7.71
C ARG A 118 -3.02 -3.03 7.30
N VAL A 119 -1.95 -2.75 8.04
CA VAL A 119 -0.61 -3.30 7.77
C VAL A 119 -0.63 -4.82 7.88
N GLU A 120 -1.22 -5.38 8.94
CA GLU A 120 -1.33 -6.83 9.08
C GLU A 120 -2.08 -7.48 7.91
N GLY A 121 -3.19 -6.87 7.49
CA GLY A 121 -3.96 -7.31 6.33
C GLY A 121 -3.13 -7.28 5.04
N GLN A 122 -2.35 -6.21 4.81
CA GLN A 122 -1.47 -6.09 3.65
C GLN A 122 -0.37 -7.15 3.65
N VAL A 123 0.26 -7.41 4.79
CA VAL A 123 1.29 -8.45 4.92
C VAL A 123 0.70 -9.83 4.64
N LYS A 124 -0.48 -10.15 5.17
CA LYS A 124 -1.20 -11.42 4.88
C LYS A 124 -1.46 -11.58 3.38
N MET A 125 -1.95 -10.52 2.71
CA MET A 125 -2.18 -10.53 1.27
C MET A 125 -0.90 -10.67 0.46
N ALA A 126 0.18 -10.00 0.87
CA ALA A 126 1.48 -10.10 0.23
C ALA A 126 2.04 -11.52 0.34
N LYS A 127 1.88 -12.16 1.50
CA LYS A 127 2.29 -13.55 1.71
C LYS A 127 1.48 -14.53 0.85
N ALA A 128 0.17 -14.42 0.83
CA ALA A 128 -0.70 -15.23 -0.05
C ALA A 128 -0.28 -15.11 -1.52
N ARG A 129 -0.02 -13.88 -1.97
CA ARG A 129 0.47 -13.60 -3.32
C ARG A 129 1.85 -14.23 -3.56
N HIS A 130 2.79 -14.08 -2.63
CA HIS A 130 4.10 -14.71 -2.70
C HIS A 130 3.98 -16.23 -2.86
N ASP A 131 3.10 -16.87 -2.10
CA ASP A 131 2.91 -18.32 -2.14
C ASP A 131 2.36 -18.76 -3.49
N MET A 132 1.44 -18.00 -4.09
CA MET A 132 1.04 -18.24 -5.49
C MET A 132 2.21 -18.12 -6.47
N PHE A 133 3.10 -17.13 -6.31
CA PHE A 133 4.27 -16.97 -7.19
C PHE A 133 5.31 -18.08 -7.00
N SER A 134 5.39 -18.73 -5.83
CA SER A 134 6.32 -19.84 -5.62
C SER A 134 6.00 -21.09 -6.44
N VAL A 135 4.77 -21.22 -6.95
CA VAL A 135 4.35 -22.31 -7.83
C VAL A 135 4.87 -22.14 -9.27
N LEU A 136 5.22 -20.91 -9.66
CA LEU A 136 5.66 -20.59 -11.02
C LEU A 136 7.14 -20.88 -11.24
N THR A 137 7.48 -21.32 -12.46
CA THR A 137 8.86 -21.37 -12.93
C THR A 137 9.44 -19.97 -13.15
N PRO A 138 10.78 -19.81 -13.22
CA PRO A 138 11.40 -18.53 -13.55
C PRO A 138 10.88 -17.91 -14.85
N GLU A 139 10.69 -18.72 -15.89
CA GLU A 139 10.20 -18.29 -17.20
C GLU A 139 8.75 -17.80 -17.12
N GLN A 140 7.90 -18.50 -16.36
CA GLN A 140 6.52 -18.08 -16.13
C GLN A 140 6.43 -16.77 -15.33
N LYS A 141 7.35 -16.52 -14.38
CA LYS A 141 7.44 -15.23 -13.66
C LYS A 141 7.83 -14.07 -14.58
N GLN A 142 8.74 -14.31 -15.51
CA GLN A 142 9.10 -13.33 -16.54
C GLN A 142 7.91 -13.05 -17.47
N ALA A 143 7.23 -14.09 -17.95
CA ALA A 143 6.02 -13.97 -18.76
C ALA A 143 4.93 -13.16 -18.03
N PHE A 144 4.71 -13.44 -16.74
CA PHE A 144 3.78 -12.68 -15.92
C PHE A 144 4.12 -11.18 -15.88
N THR A 145 5.40 -10.85 -15.69
CA THR A 145 5.86 -9.45 -15.61
C THR A 145 5.66 -8.72 -16.93
N LYS A 146 5.94 -9.38 -18.06
CA LYS A 146 5.70 -8.84 -19.40
C LYS A 146 4.21 -8.56 -19.63
N LEU A 147 3.36 -9.56 -19.41
CA LEU A 147 1.91 -9.43 -19.56
C LEU A 147 1.33 -8.34 -18.65
N LYS A 148 1.88 -8.19 -17.43
CA LYS A 148 1.49 -7.10 -16.52
C LYS A 148 1.83 -5.72 -17.09
N GLY A 149 3.01 -5.56 -17.68
CA GLY A 149 3.39 -4.32 -18.35
C GLY A 149 2.47 -3.99 -19.53
N GLU A 150 2.21 -4.95 -20.40
CA GLU A 150 1.32 -4.79 -21.56
C GLU A 150 -0.12 -4.44 -21.14
N GLN A 151 -0.66 -5.16 -20.16
CA GLN A 151 -2.01 -4.89 -19.65
C GLN A 151 -2.11 -3.50 -19.00
N HIS A 152 -1.06 -3.07 -18.29
CA HIS A 152 -1.00 -1.73 -17.71
C HIS A 152 -0.98 -0.67 -18.82
N GLN A 153 -0.14 -0.80 -19.84
CA GLN A 153 -0.09 0.11 -20.99
C GLN A 153 -1.45 0.20 -21.70
N GLN A 154 -2.06 -0.94 -22.04
CA GLN A 154 -3.38 -0.97 -22.67
C GLN A 154 -4.45 -0.29 -21.82
N CYS A 155 -4.40 -0.47 -20.50
CA CYS A 155 -5.31 0.20 -19.60
C CYS A 155 -5.09 1.72 -19.60
N MET A 156 -3.84 2.17 -19.55
CA MET A 156 -3.49 3.59 -19.63
C MET A 156 -3.95 4.22 -20.95
N GLU A 157 -3.76 3.55 -22.08
CA GLU A 157 -4.26 4.03 -23.37
C GLU A 157 -5.79 4.15 -23.42
N LYS A 158 -6.50 3.15 -22.89
CA LYS A 158 -7.97 3.20 -22.78
C LYS A 158 -8.42 4.34 -21.89
N TRP A 159 -7.70 4.58 -20.80
CA TRP A 159 -7.98 5.69 -19.90
C TRP A 159 -7.75 7.05 -20.56
N GLN A 160 -6.65 7.22 -21.31
CA GLN A 160 -6.42 8.45 -22.08
C GLN A 160 -7.51 8.68 -23.11
N LYS A 161 -7.86 7.66 -23.91
CA LYS A 161 -8.98 7.74 -24.87
C LYS A 161 -10.31 8.09 -24.20
N MET A 162 -10.57 7.57 -23.00
CA MET A 162 -11.76 7.92 -22.23
C MET A 162 -11.71 9.39 -21.78
N LYS A 163 -10.56 9.85 -21.28
CA LYS A 163 -10.36 11.24 -20.85
C LYS A 163 -10.54 12.20 -22.02
N ASP A 164 -9.99 11.91 -23.19
CA ASP A 164 -10.14 12.72 -24.40
C ASP A 164 -11.61 12.80 -24.84
N ARG A 165 -12.34 11.68 -24.79
CA ARG A 165 -13.78 11.66 -25.08
C ARG A 165 -14.61 12.46 -24.08
N MET A 166 -14.23 12.46 -22.80
CA MET A 166 -14.92 13.25 -21.78
C MET A 166 -14.55 14.74 -21.86
N GLY A 167 -13.31 15.07 -22.21
CA GLY A 167 -12.87 16.45 -22.43
C GLY A 167 -13.43 17.08 -23.71
N ASN A 168 -13.67 16.29 -24.76
CA ASN A 168 -14.29 16.75 -26.00
C ASN A 168 -15.83 16.86 -25.91
N LYS A 169 -16.44 16.32 -24.85
CA LYS A 169 -17.83 16.62 -24.47
C LYS A 169 -17.82 17.85 -23.56
N GLY A 170 -17.52 19.02 -24.14
CA GLY A 170 -17.77 20.32 -23.51
C GLY A 170 -19.25 20.48 -23.15
N PRO A 171 -19.61 21.46 -22.28
CA PRO A 171 -20.93 21.53 -21.68
C PRO A 171 -21.99 21.51 -22.77
N HIS A 172 -22.99 20.64 -22.61
CA HIS A 172 -24.22 20.76 -23.37
C HIS A 172 -24.76 22.16 -23.05
N ALA A 173 -24.63 23.08 -24.01
CA ALA A 173 -25.27 24.37 -23.95
C ALA A 173 -26.78 24.11 -23.97
N GLU A 174 -27.41 24.32 -22.81
CA GLU A 174 -28.86 24.56 -22.70
C GLU A 174 -29.13 26.06 -22.84
#